data_AF-A0A928K5V2-F1
#
_entry.id   AF-A0A928K5V2-F1
#
_cell.length_a   1.000
_cell.length_b   1.000
_cell.length_c   1.000
_cell.angle_alpha   90.00
_cell.angle_beta   90.00
_cell.angle_gamma   90.00
#
_symmetry.space_group_name_H-M   'P 1'
#
loop_
_entity.id
_entity.type
_entity.pdbx_description
1 polymer ?
#
loop_
_entity_poly.entity_id
_entity_poly.type
_entity_poly.pdbx_seq_one_letter_code
_entity_poly.pdbx_strand_id
1 'polypeptide(L)'
;MRNKSLLISLCVMLCALLCCACTDCAALCPAMNDPRMDNFAELREDYRRVARFAADVFEARDEDELFIYYDSETFFLHADDHYPFGRVELDCGEDVLAAAQRIEQLAYRPFSSIDVYSDHLIFWKDETGDYGVLCSDRPQDIIAERRDNVWDSFRFNRLDDHWYEIGQMR
;
A
#
# COMPACT_ATOMS: atom_id res chain seq x y z
N MET A 1 -9.31 -46.40 -44.71
CA MET A 1 -9.62 -46.16 -43.28
C MET A 1 -8.34 -46.03 -42.46
N ARG A 2 -7.59 -44.93 -42.59
CA ARG A 2 -6.37 -44.63 -41.82
C ARG A 2 -6.24 -43.11 -41.87
N ASN A 3 -6.61 -42.42 -40.78
CA ASN A 3 -6.30 -40.99 -40.53
C ASN A 3 -7.00 -40.43 -39.27
N LYS A 4 -7.93 -41.16 -38.65
CA LYS A 4 -8.62 -40.67 -37.43
C LYS A 4 -7.78 -40.76 -36.15
N SER A 5 -6.83 -41.70 -36.04
CA SER A 5 -6.01 -41.85 -34.82
C SER A 5 -4.91 -40.80 -34.66
N LEU A 6 -4.39 -40.22 -35.75
CA LEU A 6 -3.31 -39.22 -35.69
C LEU A 6 -3.82 -37.85 -35.20
N LEU A 7 -5.06 -37.46 -35.57
CA LEU A 7 -5.65 -36.21 -35.12
C LEU A 7 -5.96 -36.20 -33.62
N ILE A 8 -6.40 -37.33 -33.08
CA ILE A 8 -6.74 -37.44 -31.64
C ILE A 8 -5.46 -37.37 -30.80
N SER A 9 -4.37 -38.01 -31.22
CA SER A 9 -3.07 -37.93 -30.53
C SER A 9 -2.49 -36.51 -30.52
N LEU A 10 -2.68 -35.74 -31.60
CA LEU A 10 -2.19 -34.36 -31.67
C LEU A 10 -2.98 -33.43 -30.73
N CYS A 11 -4.30 -33.60 -30.63
CA CYS A 11 -5.15 -32.81 -29.73
C CYS A 11 -4.88 -33.08 -28.25
N VAL A 12 -4.58 -34.32 -27.86
CA VAL A 12 -4.27 -34.67 -26.46
C VAL A 12 -2.90 -34.12 -26.04
N MET A 13 -1.90 -34.14 -26.93
CA MET A 13 -0.60 -33.51 -26.65
C MET A 13 -0.70 -31.98 -26.53
N LEU A 14 -1.50 -31.31 -27.38
CA LEU A 14 -1.70 -29.86 -27.28
C LEU A 14 -2.39 -29.45 -25.98
N CYS A 15 -3.40 -30.22 -25.52
CA CYS A 15 -4.07 -29.95 -24.24
C CYS A 15 -3.13 -30.15 -23.04
N ALA A 16 -2.26 -31.15 -23.08
CA ALA A 16 -1.29 -31.38 -22.00
C ALA A 16 -0.24 -30.25 -21.92
N LEU A 17 0.22 -29.71 -23.05
CA LEU A 17 1.15 -28.58 -23.12
C LEU A 17 0.51 -27.27 -22.63
N LEU A 18 -0.76 -27.03 -22.93
CA LEU A 18 -1.51 -25.88 -22.43
C LEU A 18 -1.78 -25.96 -20.91
N CYS A 19 -2.07 -27.15 -20.36
CA CYS A 19 -2.23 -27.32 -18.92
C CYS A 19 -0.92 -27.15 -18.12
N CYS A 20 0.23 -27.47 -18.72
CA CYS A 20 1.54 -27.20 -18.08
C CYS A 20 1.90 -25.71 -18.11
N ALA A 21 1.50 -24.97 -19.15
CA ALA A 21 1.72 -23.52 -19.21
C ALA A 21 0.85 -22.71 -18.22
N CYS A 22 -0.27 -23.28 -17.76
CA CYS A 22 -1.16 -22.62 -16.78
C CYS A 22 -0.76 -22.87 -15.31
N THR A 23 0.01 -23.92 -15.03
CA THR A 23 0.40 -24.27 -13.64
C THR A 23 1.61 -23.48 -13.17
N ASP A 24 2.50 -23.07 -14.08
CA ASP A 24 3.64 -22.19 -13.75
C ASP A 24 3.25 -20.71 -13.60
N CYS A 25 2.11 -20.26 -14.15
CA CYS A 25 1.62 -18.89 -13.91
C CYS A 25 1.10 -18.67 -12.48
N ALA A 26 0.69 -19.74 -11.77
CA ALA A 26 0.24 -19.62 -10.39
C ALA A 26 1.40 -19.40 -9.40
N ALA A 27 2.63 -19.74 -9.78
CA ALA A 27 3.83 -19.53 -8.98
C ALA A 27 4.46 -18.12 -9.17
N LEU A 28 3.97 -17.35 -10.14
CA LEU A 28 4.51 -16.03 -10.52
C LEU A 28 3.62 -14.86 -10.12
N CYS A 29 2.49 -15.09 -9.46
CA CYS A 29 1.83 -14.03 -8.71
C CYS A 29 2.51 -13.95 -7.34
N PRO A 30 3.46 -13.02 -7.10
CA PRO A 30 3.81 -12.68 -5.73
C PRO A 30 2.50 -12.42 -4.99
N ALA A 31 2.36 -12.96 -3.77
CA ALA A 31 1.19 -12.69 -2.94
C ALA A 31 0.96 -11.18 -2.97
N MET A 32 -0.22 -10.78 -3.43
CA MET A 32 -0.43 -9.43 -3.97
C MET A 32 -0.18 -8.34 -2.94
N ASN A 33 -0.01 -8.65 -1.65
CA ASN A 33 0.29 -7.72 -0.57
C ASN A 33 1.39 -8.25 0.38
N ASP A 34 2.36 -9.04 -0.13
CA ASP A 34 3.47 -9.50 0.70
C ASP A 34 4.42 -8.33 1.04
N PRO A 35 4.67 -8.03 2.34
CA PRO A 35 5.58 -6.95 2.75
C PRO A 35 7.05 -7.22 2.38
N ARG A 36 7.62 -6.45 1.45
CA ARG A 36 8.99 -6.57 0.90
C ARG A 36 9.60 -5.23 0.41
N MET A 37 9.30 -4.11 1.06
CA MET A 37 9.76 -2.77 0.66
C MET A 37 11.27 -2.59 0.91
N ASP A 38 12.08 -3.06 -0.03
CA ASP A 38 13.54 -3.05 0.08
C ASP A 38 14.16 -1.65 -0.06
N ASN A 39 13.45 -0.70 -0.68
CA ASN A 39 13.96 0.66 -0.93
C ASN A 39 13.52 1.70 0.11
N PHE A 40 12.95 1.28 1.24
CA PHE A 40 12.52 2.22 2.29
C PHE A 40 13.65 3.10 2.81
N ALA A 41 14.88 2.57 2.92
CA ALA A 41 16.02 3.34 3.40
C ALA A 41 16.33 4.59 2.53
N GLU A 42 16.11 4.50 1.22
CA GLU A 42 16.29 5.64 0.29
C GLU A 42 15.19 6.69 0.44
N LEU A 43 13.96 6.24 0.72
CA LEU A 43 12.77 7.08 0.79
C LEU A 43 12.42 7.56 2.22
N ARG A 44 13.17 7.12 3.22
CA ARG A 44 12.88 7.34 4.64
C ARG A 44 12.66 8.81 4.99
N GLU A 45 13.53 9.70 4.49
CA GLU A 45 13.39 11.14 4.75
C GLU A 45 12.19 11.75 4.02
N ASP A 46 11.84 11.22 2.84
CA ASP A 46 10.66 11.66 2.11
C ASP A 46 9.39 11.26 2.88
N TYR A 47 9.29 10.01 3.37
CA TYR A 47 8.19 9.57 4.24
C TYR A 47 8.10 10.41 5.52
N ARG A 48 9.24 10.74 6.14
CA ARG A 48 9.26 11.58 7.35
C ARG A 48 8.74 12.99 7.10
N ARG A 49 9.04 13.60 5.95
CA ARG A 49 8.51 14.92 5.59
C ARG A 49 6.99 14.89 5.47
N VAL A 50 6.47 13.92 4.72
CA VAL A 50 5.01 13.77 4.53
C VAL A 50 4.32 13.45 5.86
N ALA A 51 4.91 12.58 6.70
CA ALA A 51 4.36 12.22 8.01
C ALA A 51 4.27 13.42 8.96
N ARG A 52 5.31 14.27 9.01
CA ARG A 52 5.30 15.49 9.83
C ARG A 52 4.22 16.46 9.37
N PHE A 53 4.14 16.69 8.06
CA PHE A 53 3.10 17.52 7.49
C PHE A 53 1.69 17.00 7.85
N ALA A 54 1.45 15.70 7.69
CA ALA A 54 0.17 15.08 8.02
C ALA A 54 -0.19 15.24 9.51
N ALA A 55 0.80 15.06 10.41
CA ALA A 55 0.62 15.28 11.84
C ALA A 55 0.31 16.75 12.17
N ASP A 56 1.00 17.71 11.56
CA ASP A 56 0.76 19.15 11.75
C ASP A 56 -0.67 19.54 11.32
N VAL A 57 -1.16 18.98 10.21
CA VAL A 57 -2.55 19.18 9.74
C VAL A 57 -3.56 18.58 10.71
N PHE A 58 -3.30 17.38 11.22
CA PHE A 58 -4.15 16.72 12.20
C PHE A 58 -4.25 17.53 13.50
N GLU A 59 -3.12 17.98 14.05
CA GLU A 59 -3.09 18.83 15.25
C GLU A 59 -3.84 20.15 15.06
N ALA A 60 -3.78 20.73 13.85
CA ALA A 60 -4.48 21.97 13.53
C ALA A 60 -6.01 21.80 13.41
N ARG A 61 -6.50 20.58 13.15
CA ARG A 61 -7.92 20.28 12.89
C ARG A 61 -8.70 19.82 14.11
N ASP A 62 -8.04 19.38 15.18
CA ASP A 62 -8.68 18.89 16.42
C ASP A 62 -9.71 17.76 16.14
N GLU A 63 -9.30 16.80 15.31
CA GLU A 63 -10.10 15.63 14.91
C GLU A 63 -9.60 14.35 15.64
N ASP A 64 -10.45 13.33 15.76
CA ASP A 64 -10.05 12.02 16.32
C ASP A 64 -9.28 11.16 15.30
N GLU A 65 -9.55 11.38 14.01
CA GLU A 65 -8.97 10.70 12.85
C GLU A 65 -9.04 11.63 11.64
N LEU A 66 -7.98 11.64 10.82
CA LEU A 66 -7.91 12.42 9.59
C LEU A 66 -7.45 11.54 8.42
N PHE A 67 -8.14 11.64 7.29
CA PHE A 67 -7.76 10.97 6.04
C PHE A 67 -7.19 11.98 5.06
N ILE A 68 -5.95 11.76 4.63
CA ILE A 68 -5.28 12.54 3.58
C ILE A 68 -5.13 11.67 2.34
N TYR A 69 -5.44 12.20 1.15
CA TYR A 69 -5.32 11.53 -0.13
C TYR A 69 -4.28 12.22 -0.99
N TYR A 70 -3.50 11.44 -1.70
CA TYR A 70 -2.59 11.94 -2.72
C TYR A 70 -3.21 11.75 -4.10
N ASP A 71 -3.48 12.86 -4.78
CA ASP A 71 -3.93 12.84 -6.17
C ASP A 71 -2.71 12.81 -7.09
N SER A 72 -2.48 11.66 -7.72
CA SER A 72 -1.36 11.45 -8.65
C SER A 72 -1.51 12.21 -9.97
N GLU A 73 -2.72 12.63 -10.35
CA GLU A 73 -2.96 13.38 -11.60
C GLU A 73 -2.58 14.85 -11.44
N THR A 74 -2.94 15.43 -10.29
CA THR A 74 -2.73 16.85 -10.00
C THR A 74 -1.54 17.11 -9.09
N PHE A 75 -0.98 16.05 -8.49
CA PHE A 75 0.12 16.09 -7.51
C PHE A 75 -0.20 16.93 -6.28
N PHE A 76 -1.43 16.82 -5.77
CA PHE A 76 -1.85 17.48 -4.54
C PHE A 76 -2.19 16.50 -3.42
N LEU A 77 -2.06 16.98 -2.19
CA LEU A 77 -2.61 16.30 -1.02
C LEU A 77 -3.97 16.92 -0.69
N HIS A 78 -4.96 16.09 -0.41
CA HIS A 78 -6.28 16.49 -0.02
C HIS A 78 -6.65 15.89 1.33
N ALA A 79 -7.32 16.63 2.20
CA ALA A 79 -7.97 16.02 3.35
C ALA A 79 -9.45 15.79 3.09
N ASP A 80 -10.01 14.69 3.59
CA ASP A 80 -11.47 14.60 3.73
C ASP A 80 -11.94 15.69 4.71
N ASP A 81 -13.08 16.28 4.38
CA ASP A 81 -13.82 17.16 5.28
C ASP A 81 -15.17 16.50 5.55
N HIS A 82 -15.68 16.65 6.77
CA HIS A 82 -16.91 15.99 7.16
C HIS A 82 -18.07 16.48 6.27
N TYR A 83 -18.90 15.53 5.82
CA TYR A 83 -20.06 15.76 4.95
C TYR A 83 -20.85 17.01 5.36
N PRO A 84 -21.20 17.92 4.43
CA PRO A 84 -21.48 17.68 3.02
C PRO A 84 -20.39 18.06 2.01
N PHE A 85 -19.18 18.43 2.44
CA PHE A 85 -18.20 19.05 1.53
C PHE A 85 -16.94 18.21 1.35
N GLY A 86 -16.53 18.08 0.09
CA GLY A 86 -15.54 17.12 -0.38
C GLY A 86 -14.10 17.41 0.02
N ARG A 87 -13.20 16.70 -0.65
CA ARG A 87 -11.75 16.81 -0.51
C ARG A 87 -11.28 18.27 -0.61
N VAL A 88 -10.61 18.74 0.43
CA VAL A 88 -9.97 20.08 0.47
C VAL A 88 -8.50 19.92 0.15
N GLU A 89 -8.01 20.63 -0.87
CA GLU A 89 -6.59 20.72 -1.19
C GLU A 89 -5.80 21.34 -0.03
N LEU A 90 -4.68 20.72 0.32
CA LEU A 90 -3.82 21.14 1.42
C LEU A 90 -2.60 21.92 0.90
N ASP A 91 -2.34 23.09 1.48
CA ASP A 91 -1.11 23.85 1.24
C ASP A 91 0.05 23.23 2.03
N CYS A 92 0.83 22.37 1.36
CA CYS A 92 1.90 21.59 1.96
C CYS A 92 3.31 22.08 1.61
N GLY A 93 3.44 23.10 0.75
CA GLY A 93 4.72 23.59 0.27
C GLY A 93 5.42 22.66 -0.75
N GLU A 94 6.42 23.21 -1.44
CA GLU A 94 7.11 22.52 -2.54
C GLU A 94 7.93 21.30 -2.08
N ASP A 95 8.47 21.33 -0.86
CA ASP A 95 9.33 20.28 -0.34
C ASP A 95 8.55 19.01 0.05
N VAL A 96 7.35 19.16 0.62
CA VAL A 96 6.45 18.03 0.91
C VAL A 96 5.90 17.43 -0.38
N LEU A 97 5.49 18.27 -1.35
CA LEU A 97 5.05 17.78 -2.66
C LEU A 97 6.16 17.01 -3.39
N ALA A 98 7.38 17.54 -3.40
CA ALA A 98 8.52 16.85 -4.00
C ALA A 98 8.82 15.51 -3.31
N ALA A 99 8.65 15.43 -1.98
CA ALA A 99 8.80 14.19 -1.24
C ALA A 99 7.71 13.16 -1.61
N ALA A 100 6.43 13.57 -1.65
CA ALA A 100 5.33 12.72 -2.07
C ALA A 100 5.51 12.20 -3.51
N GLN A 101 5.93 13.07 -4.43
CA GLN A 101 6.24 12.70 -5.81
C GLN A 101 7.41 11.71 -5.93
N ARG A 102 8.45 11.86 -5.12
CA ARG A 102 9.56 10.89 -5.10
C ARG A 102 9.11 9.53 -4.60
N ILE A 103 8.26 9.49 -3.57
CA ILE A 103 7.67 8.23 -3.08
C ILE A 103 6.81 7.60 -4.17
N GLU A 104 5.95 8.38 -4.84
CA GLU A 104 5.12 7.93 -5.97
C GLU A 104 5.95 7.24 -7.07
N GLN A 105 7.09 7.83 -7.42
CA GLN A 105 7.92 7.37 -8.53
C GLN A 105 8.80 6.17 -8.19
N LEU A 106 9.22 6.04 -6.93
CA LEU A 106 10.30 5.13 -6.57
C LEU A 106 9.84 4.00 -5.65
N ALA A 107 8.82 4.19 -4.81
CA ALA A 107 8.38 3.17 -3.88
C ALA A 107 7.95 1.91 -4.63
N TYR A 108 8.30 0.73 -4.09
CA TYR A 108 7.79 -0.53 -4.64
C TYR A 108 6.26 -0.50 -4.76
N ARG A 109 5.61 0.15 -3.78
CA ARG A 109 4.19 0.47 -3.80
C ARG A 109 3.98 1.88 -3.22
N PRO A 110 3.62 2.84 -4.06
CA PRO A 110 3.34 4.19 -3.57
C PRO A 110 2.02 4.22 -2.80
N PHE A 111 1.83 5.28 -2.01
CA PHE A 111 0.61 5.49 -1.25
C PHE A 111 -0.37 6.37 -2.04
N SER A 112 -1.66 6.13 -1.90
CA SER A 112 -2.70 7.04 -2.37
C SER A 112 -3.45 7.70 -1.21
N SER A 113 -3.33 7.17 0.01
CA SER A 113 -3.91 7.76 1.20
C SER A 113 -3.04 7.60 2.44
N ILE A 114 -3.32 8.42 3.44
CA ILE A 114 -2.68 8.45 4.75
C ILE A 114 -3.79 8.53 5.78
N ASP A 115 -3.88 7.52 6.63
CA ASP A 115 -4.74 7.55 7.81
C ASP A 115 -3.91 8.11 8.96
N VAL A 116 -4.41 9.16 9.59
CA VAL A 116 -3.73 9.87 10.67
C VAL A 116 -4.55 9.74 11.94
N TYR A 117 -3.92 9.21 12.98
CA TYR A 117 -4.47 9.08 14.32
C TYR A 117 -3.60 9.82 15.32
N SER A 118 -4.11 10.02 16.53
CA SER A 118 -3.39 10.69 17.62
C SER A 118 -2.01 10.08 17.98
N ASP A 119 -1.75 8.82 17.65
CA ASP A 119 -0.56 8.08 18.08
C ASP A 119 0.13 7.26 16.97
N HIS A 120 -0.41 7.28 15.76
CA HIS A 120 0.20 6.62 14.59
C HIS A 120 -0.34 7.18 13.27
N LEU A 121 0.41 6.94 12.20
CA LEU A 121 0.02 7.23 10.83
C LEU A 121 0.20 5.97 9.99
N ILE A 122 -0.64 5.78 8.98
CA ILE A 122 -0.52 4.67 8.04
C ILE A 122 -0.62 5.20 6.61
N PHE A 123 0.44 5.00 5.83
CA PHE A 123 0.46 5.29 4.40
C PHE A 123 -0.08 4.09 3.64
N TRP A 124 -1.32 4.16 3.17
CA TRP A 124 -1.96 3.08 2.42
C TRP A 124 -1.71 3.22 0.92
N LYS A 125 -1.45 2.09 0.27
CA LYS A 125 -1.36 2.03 -1.18
C LYS A 125 -2.65 2.51 -1.85
N ASP A 126 -3.78 2.09 -1.31
CA ASP A 126 -5.12 2.42 -1.78
C ASP A 126 -6.14 2.33 -0.63
N GLU A 127 -7.37 2.76 -0.89
CA GLU A 127 -8.48 2.79 0.07
C GLU A 127 -8.91 1.40 0.57
N THR A 128 -8.32 0.31 0.07
CA THR A 128 -8.64 -1.05 0.56
C THR A 128 -8.04 -1.36 1.92
N GLY A 129 -6.99 -0.63 2.33
CA GLY A 129 -6.27 -0.89 3.58
C GLY A 129 -5.50 -2.22 3.58
N ASP A 130 -5.24 -2.80 2.40
CA ASP A 130 -4.61 -4.11 2.26
C ASP A 130 -3.08 -4.09 2.38
N TYR A 131 -2.44 -2.97 2.04
CA TYR A 131 -1.00 -2.83 2.04
C TYR A 131 -0.62 -1.38 2.33
N GLY A 132 0.34 -1.18 3.23
CA GLY A 132 0.81 0.15 3.58
C GLY A 132 2.07 0.18 4.41
N VAL A 133 2.38 1.37 4.90
CA VAL A 133 3.52 1.64 5.79
C VAL A 133 3.00 2.35 7.05
N LEU A 134 3.14 1.69 8.20
CA LEU A 134 2.84 2.21 9.53
C LEU A 134 4.03 3.00 10.08
N CYS A 135 3.75 4.20 10.61
CA CYS A 135 4.66 5.03 11.40
C CYS A 135 4.09 5.23 12.80
N SER A 136 4.84 4.88 13.85
CA SER A 136 4.45 5.13 15.24
C SER A 136 5.66 5.10 16.17
N ASP A 137 5.57 5.77 17.31
CA ASP A 137 6.51 5.61 18.43
C ASP A 137 6.34 4.26 19.16
N ARG A 138 5.18 3.63 19.00
CA ARG A 138 4.81 2.35 19.64
C ARG A 138 4.26 1.32 18.63
N PRO A 139 4.96 1.05 17.51
CA PRO A 139 4.38 0.33 16.38
C PRO A 139 3.96 -1.10 16.73
N GLN A 140 4.67 -1.77 17.65
CA GLN A 140 4.31 -3.11 18.10
C GLN A 140 2.99 -3.14 18.89
N ASP A 141 2.71 -2.11 19.70
CA ASP A 141 1.47 -2.01 20.46
C ASP A 141 0.30 -1.79 19.49
N ILE A 142 0.46 -0.87 18.53
CA ILE A 142 -0.54 -0.63 17.46
C ILE A 142 -0.83 -1.91 16.67
N ILE A 143 0.22 -2.64 16.28
CA ILE A 143 0.07 -3.90 15.55
C ILE A 143 -0.69 -4.94 16.38
N ALA A 144 -0.40 -5.05 17.68
CA ALA A 144 -1.10 -5.98 18.57
C ALA A 144 -2.58 -5.60 18.72
N GLU A 145 -2.86 -4.33 19.00
CA GLU A 145 -4.23 -3.80 19.15
C GLU A 145 -5.06 -3.99 17.87
N ARG A 146 -4.47 -3.77 16.69
CA ARG A 146 -5.18 -3.91 15.39
C ARG A 146 -5.35 -5.37 14.96
N ARG A 147 -4.42 -6.27 15.31
CA ARG A 147 -4.54 -7.71 15.00
C ARG A 147 -5.82 -8.29 15.61
N ASP A 148 -6.03 -8.04 16.89
CA ASP A 148 -7.18 -8.55 17.66
C ASP A 148 -8.54 -8.07 17.12
N ASN A 149 -8.55 -7.02 16.27
CA ASN A 149 -9.75 -6.40 15.74
C ASN A 149 -9.96 -6.63 14.24
N VAL A 150 -8.92 -6.41 13.42
CA VAL A 150 -9.07 -6.26 11.95
C VAL A 150 -7.91 -6.87 11.13
N TRP A 151 -6.73 -7.07 11.72
CA TRP A 151 -5.50 -7.43 11.01
C TRP A 151 -4.97 -8.84 11.27
N ASP A 152 -5.82 -9.78 11.67
CA ASP A 152 -5.43 -11.17 11.98
C ASP A 152 -4.66 -11.87 10.82
N SER A 153 -4.96 -11.53 9.56
CA SER A 153 -4.32 -12.10 8.37
C SER A 153 -3.13 -11.29 7.83
N PHE A 154 -2.74 -10.19 8.49
CA PHE A 154 -1.67 -9.34 8.01
C PHE A 154 -0.29 -9.87 8.38
N ARG A 155 0.68 -9.63 7.49
CA ARG A 155 2.11 -9.73 7.75
C ARG A 155 2.68 -8.34 7.96
N PHE A 156 3.76 -8.31 8.73
CA PHE A 156 4.42 -7.10 9.18
C PHE A 156 5.92 -7.29 9.00
N ASN A 157 6.56 -6.36 8.30
CA ASN A 157 7.99 -6.34 8.12
C ASN A 157 8.54 -5.05 8.72
N ARG A 158 9.54 -5.16 9.60
CA ARG A 158 10.16 -3.98 10.20
C ARG A 158 11.05 -3.30 9.17
N LEU A 159 10.81 -2.00 8.94
CA LEU A 159 11.62 -1.19 8.04
C LEU A 159 12.66 -0.35 8.79
N ASP A 160 12.30 0.14 9.98
CA ASP A 160 13.16 0.94 10.88
C ASP A 160 12.63 0.89 12.32
N ASP A 161 13.15 1.71 13.25
CA ASP A 161 12.70 1.74 14.65
C ASP A 161 11.20 2.07 14.80
N HIS A 162 10.71 3.04 14.03
CA HIS A 162 9.34 3.56 14.10
C HIS A 162 8.45 3.14 12.93
N TRP A 163 8.98 2.31 12.02
CA TRP A 163 8.41 2.10 10.70
C TRP A 163 8.23 0.61 10.39
N TYR A 164 7.02 0.24 10.02
CA TYR A 164 6.66 -1.11 9.62
C TYR A 164 5.91 -1.09 8.30
N GLU A 165 6.26 -2.01 7.43
CA GLU A 165 5.43 -2.35 6.29
C GLU A 165 4.39 -3.36 6.72
N ILE A 166 3.17 -3.21 6.23
CA ILE A 166 2.03 -4.05 6.56
C ILE A 166 1.36 -4.53 5.28
N GLY A 167 0.86 -5.76 5.29
CA GLY A 167 0.25 -6.35 4.11
C GLY A 167 -0.64 -7.55 4.41
N GLN A 168 -1.86 -7.55 3.87
CA GLN A 168 -2.86 -8.60 4.06
C GLN A 168 -2.53 -9.86 3.24
N MET A 169 -2.33 -11.00 3.89
CA MET A 169 -2.15 -12.26 3.17
C MET A 169 -3.51 -12.74 2.65
N ARG A 170 -3.68 -12.74 1.33
CA ARG A 170 -4.83 -13.31 0.62
C ARG A 170 -4.50 -14.68 0.04
#